data_AF-A0A5J4W1D6-F1
#
_entry.id   AF-A0A5J4W1D6-F1
#
_cell.length_a   1.000
_cell.length_b   1.000
_cell.length_c   1.000
_cell.angle_alpha   90.00
_cell.angle_beta   90.00
_cell.angle_gamma   90.00
#
_symmetry.space_group_name_H-M   'P 1'
#
loop_
_entity.id
_entity.type
_entity.pdbx_description
1 polymer ?
#
loop_
_entity_poly.entity_id
_entity_poly.type
_entity_poly.pdbx_seq_one_letter_code
_entity_poly.pdbx_strand_id
1 'polypeptide(L)'
;MEPQIIDLDRQEEANKSLRLACQVAVEEVLIRHCPKCNFPTFKDRGNNAITCQNGCHWCYACGKGYNSNREVYDHFGKPPTNCPMNEDSRIEDKRRIREAAEKAVRDWKAKNPDFAYLTIDINEFAPQ
;
A
#
# COMPACT_ATOMS: atom_id res chain seq x y z
N MET A 1 -9.58 -33.20 -21.77
CA MET A 1 -10.25 -32.55 -20.61
C MET A 1 -11.48 -31.83 -21.10
N GLU A 2 -12.55 -31.86 -20.30
CA GLU A 2 -13.88 -31.36 -20.65
C GLU A 2 -13.94 -29.81 -20.52
N PRO A 3 -14.66 -29.07 -21.38
CA PRO A 3 -14.63 -27.61 -21.43
C PRO A 3 -15.00 -26.90 -20.12
N GLN A 4 -15.85 -27.52 -19.29
CA GLN A 4 -16.27 -26.95 -18.01
C GLN A 4 -15.15 -26.95 -16.95
N ILE A 5 -14.27 -27.96 -16.97
CA ILE A 5 -13.13 -28.05 -16.04
C ILE A 5 -12.11 -26.95 -16.34
N ILE A 6 -11.86 -26.69 -17.62
CA ILE A 6 -10.94 -25.64 -18.07
C ILE A 6 -11.40 -24.25 -17.60
N ASP A 7 -12.71 -24.00 -17.53
CA ASP A 7 -13.23 -22.70 -17.09
C ASP A 7 -13.12 -22.51 -15.58
N LEU A 8 -13.35 -23.57 -14.79
CA LEU A 8 -13.16 -23.54 -13.33
C LEU A 8 -11.70 -23.29 -12.94
N ASP A 9 -10.75 -23.97 -13.60
CA ASP A 9 -9.32 -23.77 -13.36
C ASP A 9 -8.89 -22.32 -13.65
N ARG A 10 -9.39 -21.74 -14.75
CA ARG A 10 -9.13 -20.34 -15.11
C ARG A 10 -9.69 -19.36 -14.09
N GLN A 11 -10.88 -19.64 -13.56
CA GLN A 11 -11.49 -18.82 -12.50
C GLN A 11 -10.70 -18.91 -11.19
N GLU A 12 -10.23 -20.09 -10.83
CA GLU A 12 -9.41 -20.29 -9.63
C GLU A 12 -8.08 -19.52 -9.72
N GLU A 13 -7.38 -19.62 -10.85
CA GLU A 13 -6.12 -18.90 -11.08
C GLU A 13 -6.33 -17.38 -11.10
N ALA A 14 -7.42 -16.91 -11.71
CA ALA A 14 -7.81 -15.50 -11.68
C ALA A 14 -8.06 -15.01 -10.24
N ASN A 15 -8.73 -15.82 -9.42
CA ASN A 15 -9.00 -15.50 -8.03
C ASN A 15 -7.70 -15.42 -7.20
N LYS A 16 -6.79 -16.40 -7.36
CA LYS A 16 -5.46 -16.38 -6.72
C LYS A 16 -4.66 -15.15 -7.12
N SER A 17 -4.65 -14.82 -8.42
CA SER A 17 -3.96 -13.63 -8.94
C SER A 17 -4.52 -12.33 -8.35
N LEU A 18 -5.85 -12.22 -8.24
CA LEU A 18 -6.51 -11.06 -7.62
C LEU A 18 -6.14 -10.91 -6.15
N ARG A 19 -6.13 -12.01 -5.37
CA ARG A 19 -5.70 -12.00 -3.97
C ARG A 19 -4.24 -11.62 -3.80
N LEU A 20 -3.36 -12.18 -4.64
CA LEU A 20 -1.93 -11.84 -4.63
C LEU A 20 -1.71 -10.34 -4.92
N ALA A 21 -2.44 -9.76 -5.87
CA ALA A 21 -2.36 -8.34 -6.16
C ALA A 21 -2.74 -7.47 -4.94
N CYS A 22 -3.75 -7.88 -4.18
CA CYS A 22 -4.16 -7.20 -2.96
C CYS A 22 -3.13 -7.36 -1.84
N GLN A 23 -2.62 -8.58 -1.63
CA GLN A 23 -1.60 -8.86 -0.63
C GLN A 23 -0.36 -8.00 -0.85
N VAL A 24 0.18 -7.97 -2.08
CA VAL A 24 1.34 -7.15 -2.42
C VAL A 24 1.07 -5.66 -2.17
N ALA A 25 -0.11 -5.16 -2.57
CA ALA A 25 -0.46 -3.76 -2.37
C ALA A 25 -0.59 -3.38 -0.89
N VAL A 26 -1.08 -4.29 -0.06
CA VAL A 26 -1.24 -4.10 1.39
C VAL A 26 0.10 -4.19 2.13
N GLU A 27 0.99 -5.11 1.72
CA GLU A 27 2.34 -5.22 2.29
C GLU A 27 3.15 -3.93 2.09
N GLU A 28 3.05 -3.29 0.93
CA GLU A 28 3.67 -1.98 0.65
C GLU A 28 3.12 -0.82 1.50
N VAL A 29 1.91 -0.97 2.07
CA VAL A 29 1.39 -0.01 3.04
C VAL A 29 2.04 -0.21 4.41
N LEU A 30 2.19 -1.46 4.86
CA LEU A 30 2.74 -1.79 6.17
C LEU A 30 4.25 -1.54 6.24
N ILE A 31 4.97 -1.97 5.21
CA ILE A 31 6.41 -1.84 5.09
C ILE A 31 6.69 -0.83 4.00
N ARG A 32 7.07 0.37 4.43
CA ARG A 32 7.38 1.47 3.51
C ARG A 32 8.86 1.49 3.22
N HIS A 33 9.23 1.96 2.04
CA HIS A 33 10.61 1.92 1.60
C HIS A 33 11.20 3.32 1.51
N CYS A 34 12.47 3.47 1.92
CA CYS A 34 13.22 4.70 1.71
C CYS A 34 13.24 5.02 0.21
N PRO A 35 12.82 6.22 -0.23
CA PRO A 35 12.71 6.55 -1.66
C PRO A 35 14.05 6.63 -2.39
N LYS A 36 15.17 6.59 -1.65
CA LYS A 36 16.53 6.67 -2.22
C LYS A 36 17.24 5.32 -2.29
N CYS A 37 17.13 4.46 -1.27
CA CYS A 37 17.84 3.17 -1.23
C CYS A 37 16.94 1.94 -1.07
N ASN A 38 15.62 2.14 -1.03
CA ASN A 38 14.64 1.09 -0.84
C ASN A 38 14.79 0.29 0.47
N PHE A 39 15.42 0.86 1.50
CA PHE A 39 15.51 0.21 2.80
C PHE A 39 14.12 0.12 3.45
N PRO A 40 13.66 -1.06 3.91
CA PRO A 40 12.35 -1.25 4.49
C PRO A 40 12.25 -0.57 5.86
N THR A 41 11.12 0.08 6.11
CA THR A 41 10.85 0.86 7.33
C THR A 41 9.44 0.59 7.81
N PHE A 42 9.34 0.19 9.07
CA PHE A 42 8.09 0.04 9.80
C PHE A 42 8.04 1.06 10.94
N LYS A 43 6.88 1.66 11.18
CA LYS A 43 6.63 2.59 12.30
C LYS A 43 5.26 2.29 12.88
N ASP A 44 5.17 2.13 14.18
CA ASP A 44 3.91 1.96 14.90
C ASP A 44 3.21 3.30 15.21
N ARG A 45 3.97 4.31 15.66
CA ARG A 45 3.49 5.62 16.13
C ARG A 45 4.55 6.72 15.98
N GLY A 46 4.12 7.97 16.15
CA GLY A 46 5.01 9.11 16.33
C GLY A 46 5.25 9.89 15.04
N ASN A 47 6.41 10.53 14.96
CA ASN A 47 6.72 11.50 13.91
C ASN A 47 6.87 10.82 12.54
N ASN A 48 6.29 11.44 11.52
CA ASN A 48 6.37 11.02 10.13
C ASN A 48 7.67 11.47 9.42
N ALA A 49 8.49 12.32 10.03
CA ALA A 49 9.82 12.66 9.53
C ALA A 49 10.80 11.53 9.82
N ILE A 50 11.15 10.76 8.79
CA ILE A 50 12.10 9.65 8.89
C ILE A 50 13.44 10.10 8.32
N THR A 51 14.53 9.75 9.02
CA THR A 51 15.90 9.86 8.49
C THR A 51 16.45 8.46 8.29
N CYS A 52 16.73 8.10 7.05
CA CYS A 52 17.33 6.83 6.70
C CYS A 52 18.84 6.87 7.00
N GLN A 53 19.44 5.69 7.23
CA GLN A 53 20.88 5.55 7.48
C GLN A 53 21.77 6.04 6.32
N ASN A 54 21.21 6.12 5.11
CA ASN A 54 21.90 6.69 3.93
C ASN A 54 21.84 8.23 3.85
N GLY A 55 21.29 8.90 4.87
CA GLY A 55 21.11 10.35 4.93
C GLY A 55 19.89 10.90 4.19
N CYS A 56 19.04 10.07 3.59
CA CYS A 56 17.77 10.52 3.00
C CYS A 56 16.77 10.87 4.11
N HIS A 57 16.13 12.03 4.00
CA HIS A 57 15.01 12.42 4.84
C HIS A 57 13.71 12.23 4.06
N TRP A 58 12.66 11.66 4.66
CA TRP A 58 11.42 11.40 3.94
C TRP A 58 10.21 11.36 4.89
N CYS A 59 9.03 11.59 4.34
CA CYS A 59 7.77 11.55 5.09
C CYS A 59 7.19 10.13 5.03
N TYR A 60 7.02 9.47 6.18
CA TYR A 60 6.44 8.13 6.28
C TYR A 60 5.01 8.07 5.73
N ALA A 61 4.21 9.12 5.93
CA ALA A 61 2.81 9.14 5.51
C ALA A 61 2.61 9.17 3.99
N CYS A 62 3.49 9.86 3.25
CA CYS A 62 3.35 10.00 1.79
C CYS A 62 4.51 9.43 0.96
N GLY A 63 5.57 8.92 1.59
CA GLY A 63 6.75 8.37 0.92
C GLY A 63 7.68 9.40 0.27
N LYS A 64 7.35 10.69 0.29
CA LYS A 64 8.14 11.73 -0.39
C LYS A 64 9.49 11.96 0.30
N GLY A 65 10.56 11.97 -0.50
CA GLY A 65 11.92 12.29 -0.06
C GLY A 65 12.25 13.79 -0.09
N TYR A 66 13.22 14.18 0.73
CA TYR A 66 13.72 15.53 0.95
C TYR A 66 15.24 15.52 1.09
N ASN A 67 15.89 16.65 0.80
CA ASN A 67 17.34 16.77 0.83
C ASN A 67 17.89 17.11 2.22
N SER A 68 17.05 17.62 3.12
CA SER A 68 17.45 17.98 4.47
C SER A 68 16.36 17.69 5.51
N ASN A 69 16.78 17.60 6.77
CA ASN A 69 15.86 17.47 7.89
C ASN A 69 14.86 18.64 7.96
N ARG A 70 15.31 19.87 7.67
CA ARG A 70 14.44 21.06 7.67
C ARG A 70 13.33 20.94 6.62
N GLU A 71 13.68 20.51 5.41
CA GLU A 71 12.71 20.38 4.32
C GLU A 71 11.61 19.36 4.62
N VAL A 72 11.94 18.23 5.27
CA VAL A 72 10.90 17.26 5.68
C VAL A 72 9.99 17.82 6.76
N TYR A 73 10.49 18.65 7.68
CA TYR A 73 9.62 19.31 8.66
C TYR A 73 8.73 20.39 8.05
N ASP A 74 9.25 21.12 7.05
CA ASP A 74 8.49 22.14 6.33
C ASP A 74 7.32 21.57 5.51
N HIS A 75 7.27 20.26 5.27
CA HIS A 75 6.19 19.57 4.56
C HIS A 75 4.88 19.45 5.35
N PHE A 76 4.94 19.31 6.68
CA PHE A 76 3.77 18.92 7.47
C PHE A 76 2.72 20.04 7.54
N GLY A 77 1.45 19.64 7.47
CA GLY A 77 0.31 20.56 7.51
C GLY A 77 0.22 21.51 6.30
N LYS A 78 0.92 21.19 5.20
CA LYS A 78 0.92 22.01 3.98
C LYS A 78 0.47 21.20 2.75
N PRO A 79 -0.12 21.86 1.75
CA PRO A 79 -0.37 21.26 0.45
C PRO A 79 0.91 20.69 -0.19
N PRO A 80 0.80 19.68 -1.08
CA PRO A 80 -0.44 19.12 -1.61
C PRO A 80 -1.03 17.98 -0.75
N THR A 81 -0.26 17.36 0.14
CA THR A 81 -0.70 16.15 0.86
C THR A 81 -1.26 16.44 2.25
N ASN A 82 -0.95 17.61 2.81
CA ASN A 82 -1.40 18.02 4.15
C ASN A 82 -1.08 16.97 5.24
N CYS A 83 0.09 16.32 5.12
CA CYS A 83 0.47 15.22 6.01
C CYS A 83 0.58 15.68 7.47
N PRO A 84 0.09 14.88 8.43
CA PRO A 84 0.28 15.17 9.84
C PRO A 84 1.74 14.94 10.23
N MET A 85 2.26 15.77 11.14
CA MET A 85 3.60 15.56 11.69
C MET A 85 3.68 14.28 12.52
N ASN A 86 2.65 13.98 13.31
CA ASN A 86 2.58 12.78 14.14
C ASN A 86 1.31 11.98 13.78
N GLU A 87 1.42 10.66 13.77
CA GLU A 87 0.28 9.76 13.59
C GLU A 87 0.41 8.48 14.41
N ASP A 88 -0.73 7.84 14.68
CA ASP A 88 -0.78 6.44 15.11
C ASP A 88 -0.91 5.56 13.85
N SER A 89 0.21 5.00 13.39
CA SER A 89 0.21 4.18 12.17
C SER A 89 -0.70 2.95 12.32
N ARG A 90 -0.90 2.43 13.55
CA ARG A 90 -1.83 1.31 13.78
C ARG A 90 -3.27 1.63 13.41
N ILE A 91 -3.66 2.90 13.48
CA ILE A 91 -4.99 3.37 13.12
C ILE A 91 -5.00 3.77 11.64
N GLU A 92 -4.04 4.60 11.22
CA GLU A 92 -3.98 5.10 9.84
C GLU A 92 -3.72 4.01 8.81
N ASP A 93 -2.90 3.01 9.13
CA ASP A 93 -2.62 1.90 8.22
C ASP A 93 -3.87 1.05 7.98
N LYS A 94 -4.79 0.90 8.95
CA LYS A 94 -6.08 0.22 8.68
C LYS A 94 -6.88 0.91 7.58
N ARG A 95 -6.85 2.25 7.53
CA ARG A 95 -7.49 3.02 6.45
C ARG A 95 -6.72 2.85 5.13
N ARG A 96 -5.40 3.05 5.15
CA ARG A 96 -4.53 2.95 3.96
C ARG A 96 -4.55 1.55 3.33
N ILE A 97 -4.65 0.50 4.14
CA ILE A 97 -4.75 -0.90 3.71
C ILE A 97 -6.04 -1.13 2.94
N ARG A 98 -7.19 -0.64 3.43
CA ARG A 98 -8.45 -0.72 2.69
C ARG A 98 -8.35 0.01 1.36
N GLU A 99 -7.84 1.24 1.36
CA GLU A 99 -7.66 2.03 0.13
C GLU A 99 -6.73 1.34 -0.88
N ALA A 100 -5.63 0.72 -0.41
CA ALA A 100 -4.69 -0.02 -1.24
C ALA A 100 -5.31 -1.29 -1.80
N ALA A 101 -6.02 -2.08 -0.99
CA ALA A 101 -6.72 -3.28 -1.43
C ALA A 101 -7.82 -2.94 -2.47
N GLU A 102 -8.64 -1.93 -2.21
CA GLU A 102 -9.66 -1.47 -3.17
C GLU A 102 -9.04 -1.01 -4.49
N LYS A 103 -7.94 -0.26 -4.43
CA LYS A 103 -7.21 0.16 -5.62
C LYS A 103 -6.65 -1.04 -6.38
N ALA A 104 -6.06 -2.01 -5.69
CA ALA A 104 -5.52 -3.22 -6.28
C ALA A 104 -6.62 -4.04 -6.98
N VAL A 105 -7.80 -4.19 -6.37
CA VAL A 105 -8.97 -4.82 -6.99
C VAL A 105 -9.37 -4.09 -8.27
N ARG A 106 -9.52 -2.76 -8.22
CA ARG A 106 -9.90 -1.95 -9.40
C ARG A 106 -8.88 -2.09 -10.52
N ASP A 107 -7.59 -1.92 -10.21
CA ASP A 107 -6.51 -1.97 -11.20
C ASP A 107 -6.36 -3.37 -11.80
N TRP A 108 -6.52 -4.42 -11.00
CA TRP A 108 -6.48 -5.81 -11.47
C TRP A 108 -7.67 -6.09 -12.39
N LYS A 109 -8.89 -5.68 -12.02
CA LYS A 109 -10.09 -5.88 -12.86
C LYS A 109 -10.01 -5.11 -14.18
N ALA A 110 -9.45 -3.91 -14.18
CA ALA A 110 -9.23 -3.14 -15.41
C ALA A 110 -8.28 -3.87 -16.39
N LYS A 111 -7.35 -4.68 -15.87
CA LYS A 111 -6.43 -5.50 -16.67
C LYS A 111 -6.99 -6.90 -17.00
N ASN A 112 -8.03 -7.34 -16.31
CA ASN A 112 -8.63 -8.67 -16.42
C ASN A 112 -10.17 -8.55 -16.58
N PRO A 113 -10.67 -7.95 -17.67
CA PRO A 113 -12.08 -7.63 -17.84
C PRO A 113 -12.98 -8.88 -17.81
N ASP A 114 -12.51 -10.02 -18.33
CA ASP A 114 -13.23 -11.30 -18.33
C ASP A 114 -13.53 -11.81 -16.90
N PHE A 115 -12.80 -11.33 -15.89
CA PHE A 115 -12.94 -11.72 -14.49
C PHE A 115 -13.40 -10.55 -13.59
N ALA A 116 -13.94 -9.47 -14.18
CA ALA A 116 -14.37 -8.29 -13.44
C ALA A 116 -15.50 -8.57 -12.41
N TYR A 117 -16.23 -9.68 -12.59
CA TYR A 117 -17.28 -10.15 -11.67
C TYR A 117 -16.73 -10.79 -10.38
N LEU A 118 -15.45 -11.17 -10.32
CA LEU A 118 -14.89 -11.77 -9.11
C LEU A 118 -14.97 -10.82 -7.92
N THR A 119 -15.31 -11.37 -6.76
CA THR A 119 -15.41 -10.64 -5.50
C THR A 119 -14.48 -11.25 -4.45
N ILE A 120 -13.80 -10.39 -3.69
CA ILE A 120 -12.99 -10.77 -2.52
C ILE A 120 -13.39 -9.88 -1.35
N ASP A 121 -13.24 -10.37 -0.12
CA ASP A 121 -13.39 -9.54 1.07
C ASP A 121 -12.09 -8.79 1.34
N ILE A 122 -12.04 -7.50 0.99
CA ILE A 122 -10.85 -6.68 1.22
C ILE A 122 -10.46 -6.54 2.70
N ASN A 123 -11.38 -6.83 3.63
CA ASN A 123 -11.07 -6.80 5.06
C ASN A 123 -10.25 -8.01 5.51
N GLU A 124 -10.14 -9.06 4.69
CA GLU A 124 -9.27 -10.22 4.96
C GLU A 124 -7.79 -9.82 5.04
N PHE A 125 -7.40 -8.67 4.47
CA PHE A 125 -6.04 -8.14 4.47
C PHE A 125 -5.75 -7.12 5.58
N ALA A 126 -6.77 -6.68 6.33
CA ALA A 126 -6.56 -5.70 7.39
C ALA A 126 -6.06 -6.38 8.68
N PRO A 127 -5.05 -5.82 9.37
CA PRO A 127 -4.61 -6.33 10.66
C PRO A 127 -5.75 -6.19 11.69
N GLN A 128 -6.00 -7.29 12.43
CA GLN A 128 -7.00 -7.37 13.51
C GLN A 128 -6.71 -6.34 14.60
#